data_AF-E2AEX8-F1
#
_entry.id   AF-E2AEX8-F1
#
_cell.length_a   1.000
_cell.length_b   1.000
_cell.length_c   1.000
_cell.angle_alpha   90.00
_cell.angle_beta   90.00
_cell.angle_gamma   90.00
#
_symmetry.space_group_name_H-M   'P 1'
#
loop_
_entity.id
_entity.type
_entity.pdbx_description
1 polymer ?
#
loop_
_entity_poly.entity_id
_entity_poly.type
_entity_poly.pdbx_seq_one_letter_code
_entity_poly.pdbx_strand_id
1 'polypeptide(L)' 'YMVIEFEDGVCLIPEIWMTPRKTHCYWPRYKSQAKIWKAIENQEAADVENWNLIDIKAIL' A
#
# COMPACT_ATOMS: atom_id res chain seq x y z
N TYR A 1 -8.56 -4.55 5.62
CA TYR A 1 -7.88 -3.27 5.28
C TYR A 1 -7.11 -2.83 6.52
N MET A 2 -6.02 -2.06 6.36
CA MET A 2 -5.24 -1.51 7.46
C MET A 2 -5.04 0.00 7.27
N VAL A 3 -5.04 0.73 8.38
CA VAL A 3 -4.66 2.14 8.41
C VAL A 3 -3.17 2.21 8.66
N ILE A 4 -2.44 2.82 7.73
CA ILE A 4 -0.99 2.88 7.73
C ILE A 4 -0.55 4.33 7.75
N GLU A 5 0.34 4.68 8.68
CA GLU A 5 1.07 5.94 8.68
C GLU A 5 2.38 5.75 7.91
N PHE A 6 2.54 6.56 6.87
CA PHE A 6 3.77 6.75 6.10
C PHE A 6 4.43 8.07 6.50
N GLU A 7 5.63 8.35 5.97
CA GLU A 7 6.32 9.63 6.20
C GLU A 7 5.51 10.84 5.72
N ASP A 8 4.74 10.70 4.64
CA ASP A 8 3.99 11.79 4.00
C ASP A 8 2.50 11.86 4.41
N GLY A 9 2.01 10.91 5.21
CA GLY A 9 0.64 10.94 5.69
C GLY A 9 0.08 9.58 6.08
N VAL A 10 -1.25 9.52 6.25
CA VAL A 10 -1.97 8.30 6.65
C VAL A 10 -2.84 7.83 5.49
N CYS A 11 -2.82 6.52 5.20
CA CYS A 11 -3.63 5.91 4.16
C CYS A 11 -4.25 4.58 4.59
N LEU A 12 -5.41 4.25 4.03
CA LEU A 12 -6.04 2.95 4.17
C LEU A 12 -5.58 2.06 3.00
N ILE A 13 -4.99 0.90 3.28
CA ILE A 13 -4.53 -0.05 2.25
C ILE A 13 -5.08 -1.47 2.46
N PRO A 14 -5.11 -2.30 1.41
CA PRO A 14 -5.36 -3.73 1.53
C PRO A 14 -4.25 -4.41 2.33
N GLU A 15 -4.62 -5.34 3.21
CA GLU A 15 -3.64 -6.08 4.03
C GLU A 15 -2.74 -6.97 3.18
N ILE A 16 -3.24 -7.40 2.02
CA ILE A 16 -2.50 -8.18 1.03
C ILE A 16 -1.33 -7.40 0.40
N TRP A 17 -1.26 -6.08 0.59
CA TRP A 17 -0.13 -5.27 0.15
C TRP A 17 1.00 -5.27 1.20
N MET A 18 0.76 -5.79 2.40
CA MET A 18 1.76 -5.84 3.45
C MET A 18 2.80 -6.91 3.18
N THR A 19 4.05 -6.61 3.45
CA THR A 19 5.08 -7.64 3.54
C THR A 19 4.85 -8.54 4.76
N PRO A 20 5.35 -9.78 4.78
CA PRO A 20 5.21 -10.68 5.92
C PRO A 20 5.72 -10.11 7.25
N ARG A 21 6.74 -9.24 7.20
CA ARG A 21 7.32 -8.58 8.39
C ARG A 21 6.55 -7.34 8.84
N LYS A 22 5.59 -6.86 8.04
CA LYS A 22 4.77 -5.66 8.30
C LYS A 22 5.57 -4.36 8.56
N THR A 23 6.81 -4.31 8.12
CA THR A 23 7.65 -3.09 8.17
C THR A 23 7.58 -2.29 6.87
N HIS A 24 7.11 -2.90 5.79
CA HIS A 24 6.94 -2.29 4.49
C HIS A 24 5.65 -2.78 3.84
N CYS A 25 5.14 -2.03 2.87
CA CYS A 25 4.09 -2.46 1.95
C CYS A 25 4.49 -2.27 0.49
N TYR A 26 3.85 -3.05 -0.38
CA TYR A 26 3.88 -2.84 -1.82
C TYR A 26 2.91 -1.72 -2.20
N TRP A 27 3.41 -0.73 -2.94
CA TRP A 27 2.64 0.42 -3.39
C TRP A 27 2.66 0.53 -4.92
N PRO A 28 1.48 0.64 -5.57
CA PRO A 28 1.40 0.68 -7.01
C PRO A 28 2.07 1.91 -7.62
N ARG A 29 2.73 1.74 -8.77
CA ARG A 29 3.35 2.83 -9.54
C ARG A 29 2.36 3.60 -10.42
N TYR A 30 1.08 3.64 -10.06
CA TYR A 30 0.10 4.38 -10.85
C TYR A 30 0.30 5.89 -10.68
N LYS A 31 0.32 6.63 -11.79
CA LYS A 31 0.40 8.10 -11.77
C LYS A 31 -0.90 8.79 -11.35
N SER A 32 -2.00 8.05 -11.26
CA SER A 32 -3.33 8.61 -10.98
C SER A 32 -3.84 8.12 -9.65
N GLN A 33 -4.20 9.05 -8.77
CA GLN A 33 -4.81 8.75 -7.48
C GLN A 33 -6.07 7.91 -7.62
N ALA A 34 -6.90 8.17 -8.63
CA ALA A 34 -8.10 7.39 -8.90
C ALA A 34 -7.80 5.91 -9.19
N LYS A 35 -6.67 5.62 -9.86
CA LYS A 35 -6.24 4.23 -10.09
C LYS A 35 -5.76 3.56 -8.82
N ILE A 36 -5.02 4.30 -7.97
CA ILE A 36 -4.58 3.79 -6.66
C ILE A 36 -5.81 3.46 -5.80
N TRP A 37 -6.77 4.37 -5.70
CA TRP A 37 -8.02 4.12 -4.96
C TRP A 37 -8.80 2.93 -5.53
N LYS A 38 -8.87 2.79 -6.85
CA LYS A 38 -9.51 1.64 -7.48
C LYS A 38 -8.78 0.33 -7.17
N ALA A 39 -7.45 0.33 -7.11
CA ALA A 39 -6.67 -0.85 -6.72
C ALA A 39 -6.88 -1.21 -5.24
N ILE A 40 -6.99 -0.20 -4.36
CA ILE A 40 -7.33 -0.39 -2.94
C ILE A 40 -8.75 -0.97 -2.81
N GLU A 41 -9.73 -0.36 -3.47
CA GLU A 41 -11.13 -0.78 -3.44
C GLU A 41 -11.30 -2.22 -3.92
N ASN A 42 -10.62 -2.59 -5.02
CA ASN A 42 -10.69 -3.95 -5.57
C ASN A 42 -9.78 -4.96 -4.86
N GLN A 43 -9.00 -4.53 -3.86
CA GLN A 43 -7.96 -5.36 -3.23
C GLN A 43 -7.09 -6.05 -4.28
N GLU A 44 -6.57 -5.25 -5.22
CA GLU A 44 -5.71 -5.76 -6.29
C GLU A 44 -4.50 -6.48 -5.70
N ALA A 45 -4.15 -7.65 -6.24
CA ALA A 45 -2.98 -8.37 -5.78
C ALA A 45 -1.72 -7.53 -5.99
N ALA A 46 -0.87 -7.45 -4.97
CA ALA A 46 0.37 -6.70 -5.08
C ALA A 46 1.30 -7.33 -6.12
N ASP A 47 1.73 -6.53 -7.09
CA ASP A 47 2.75 -6.93 -8.06
C ASP A 47 4.14 -6.68 -7.45
N VAL A 48 4.71 -7.73 -6.88
CA VAL A 48 5.99 -7.67 -6.15
C VAL A 48 7.19 -7.31 -7.02
N GLU A 49 7.09 -7.43 -8.35
CA GLU A 49 8.17 -7.12 -9.28
C GLU A 49 8.12 -5.66 -9.73
N ASN A 50 6.91 -5.11 -9.95
CA ASN A 50 6.74 -3.79 -10.53
C ASN A 50 6.33 -2.70 -9.53
N TRP A 51 5.77 -3.05 -8.37
CA TRP A 51 5.36 -2.07 -7.36
C TRP A 51 6.55 -1.61 -6.52
N ASN A 52 6.41 -0.44 -5.92
CA ASN A 52 7.42 0.08 -5.00
C ASN A 52 7.27 -0.58 -3.64
N LEU A 53 8.39 -0.81 -2.96
CA LEU A 53 8.38 -1.14 -1.54
C LEU A 53 8.50 0.15 -0.74
N ILE A 54 7.52 0.46 0.10
CA ILE A 54 7.48 1.68 0.91
C ILE A 54 7.54 1.31 2.39
N ASP A 55 8.40 2.02 3.13
CA ASP A 55 8.54 1.91 4.58
C ASP A 55 7.29 2.37 5.31
N ILE A 56 6.90 1.61 6.33
CA ILE A 56 5.76 1.91 7.19
C ILE A 56 6.29 2.53 8.48
N LYS A 57 5.73 3.67 8.86
CA LYS A 57 6.07 4.34 10.13
C LYS A 57 5.30 3.74 11.30
N ALA A 58 3.99 3.56 11.12
CA ALA A 58 3.12 2.92 12.12
C ALA A 58 1.91 2.25 11.47
N ILE A 59 1.37 1.24 12.14
CA ILE A 59 0.06 0.65 11.85
C ILE A 59 -0.89 1.16 12.93
N LEU A 60 -1.98 1.80 12.52
CA LEU A 60 -2.97 2.43 13.41
C LEU A 60 -4.19 1.52 13.62
#